data_AF-A0A4U9HMU4-F1
#
_entry.id   AF-A0A4U9HMU4-F1
#
_cell.length_a   1.000
_cell.length_b   1.000
_cell.length_c   1.000
_cell.angle_alpha   90.00
_cell.angle_beta   90.00
_cell.angle_gamma   90.00
#
_symmetry.space_group_name_H-M   'P 1'
#
loop_
_entity.id
_entity.type
_entity.pdbx_description
1 polymer ?
#
loop_
_entity_poly.entity_id
_entity_poly.type
_entity_poly.pdbx_seq_one_letter_code
_entity_poly.pdbx_strand_id
1 'polypeptide(L)'
;MADRYRMSQVISNVPSTILLLNYVPPTALLAWAVNVGGFGLLPGSLANLIALRMANDRRIWWRFHLWSLPMLVWAGLIGFGLFLLI
;
A
#
# COMPACT_ATOMS: atom_id res chain seq x y z
N MET A 1 -26.65 -10.95 12.97
CA MET A 1 -25.74 -9.81 13.21
C MET A 1 -24.27 -10.20 12.96
N ALA A 2 -23.98 -11.02 11.93
CA ALA A 2 -22.67 -11.66 11.75
C ALA A 2 -22.10 -11.65 10.31
N ASP A 3 -22.73 -10.95 9.36
CA ASP A 3 -22.32 -11.05 7.94
C ASP A 3 -21.52 -9.85 7.40
N ARG A 4 -21.19 -8.85 8.23
CA ARG A 4 -20.45 -7.65 7.78
C ARG A 4 -18.93 -7.70 7.95
N TYR A 5 -18.38 -8.73 8.60
CA TYR A 5 -16.93 -8.79 8.87
C TYR A 5 -16.12 -9.48 7.76
N ARG A 6 -16.78 -10.19 6.84
CA ARG A 6 -16.09 -11.03 5.84
C ARG A 6 -15.64 -10.28 4.58
N MET A 7 -16.23 -9.12 4.28
CA MET A 7 -15.83 -8.30 3.13
C MET A 7 -14.90 -7.13 3.47
N SER A 8 -14.55 -6.97 4.75
CA SER A 8 -13.63 -5.91 5.20
C SER A 8 -12.16 -6.30 5.16
N GLN A 9 -11.80 -7.50 4.69
CA GLN A 9 -10.41 -7.93 4.50
C GLN A 9 -9.88 -7.39 3.16
N VAL A 10 -10.15 -6.11 2.88
CA VAL A 10 -9.59 -5.40 1.73
C VAL A 10 -8.11 -5.23 2.02
N ILE A 11 -7.30 -5.90 1.20
CA ILE A 11 -5.85 -6.07 1.31
C ILE A 11 -5.19 -4.76 1.75
N SER A 12 -4.86 -4.67 3.04
CA SER A 12 -4.04 -3.59 3.59
C SER A 12 -2.62 -4.11 3.80
N ASN A 13 -1.71 -3.21 4.14
CA ASN A 13 -0.30 -3.48 4.44
C ASN A 13 -0.16 -4.69 5.41
N VAL A 14 -1.12 -4.89 6.31
CA VAL A 14 -1.14 -5.96 7.33
C VAL A 14 -1.36 -7.38 6.76
N PRO A 15 -2.48 -7.72 6.07
CA PRO A 15 -2.64 -9.02 5.43
C PRO A 15 -1.59 -9.29 4.34
N SER A 16 -1.10 -8.28 3.62
CA SER A 16 0.03 -8.45 2.69
C SER A 16 1.32 -8.88 3.40
N THR A 17 1.59 -8.30 4.57
CA THR A 17 2.72 -8.74 5.43
C THR A 17 2.52 -10.17 5.89
N ILE A 18 1.32 -10.53 6.36
CA ILE A 18 1.01 -11.90 6.81
C ILE A 18 1.18 -12.92 5.68
N LEU A 19 0.73 -12.61 4.46
CA LEU A 19 0.89 -13.49 3.31
C LEU A 19 2.37 -13.67 2.94
N LEU A 20 3.14 -12.57 2.88
CA LEU A 20 4.55 -12.64 2.48
C LEU A 20 5.43 -13.30 3.54
N LEU A 21 5.08 -13.22 4.82
CA LEU A 21 5.78 -13.94 5.90
C LEU A 21 5.73 -15.47 5.74
N ASN A 22 4.78 -16.01 4.98
CA ASN A 22 4.75 -17.44 4.67
C ASN A 22 5.79 -17.84 3.61
N TYR A 23 6.36 -16.89 2.87
CA TYR A 23 7.29 -17.13 1.76
C TYR A 23 8.68 -16.52 1.99
N VAL A 24 8.78 -15.45 2.77
CA VAL A 24 10.01 -14.69 2.99
C VAL A 24 10.17 -14.42 4.49
N PRO A 25 11.38 -14.57 5.06
CA PRO A 25 11.61 -14.28 6.47
C PRO A 25 11.25 -12.82 6.84
N PRO A 26 10.79 -12.58 8.08
CA PRO A 26 10.48 -11.26 8.60
C PRO A 26 11.73 -10.40 8.68
N THR A 27 12.01 -9.64 7.62
CA THR A 27 13.15 -8.73 7.55
C THR A 27 12.66 -7.28 7.56
N ALA A 28 13.54 -6.36 7.95
CA ALA A 28 13.29 -4.92 7.80
C ALA A 28 12.93 -4.59 6.34
N LEU A 29 13.62 -5.21 5.37
CA LEU A 29 13.34 -5.06 3.95
C LEU A 29 11.89 -5.43 3.60
N LEU A 30 11.38 -6.54 4.13
CA LEU A 30 9.99 -6.94 3.94
C LEU A 30 9.02 -5.91 4.53
N ALA A 31 9.30 -5.41 5.74
CA ALA A 31 8.49 -4.37 6.39
C ALA A 31 8.49 -3.04 5.62
N TRP A 32 9.63 -2.67 5.03
CA TRP A 32 9.72 -1.51 4.14
C TRP A 32 8.95 -1.76 2.83
N ALA A 33 9.11 -2.94 2.21
CA ALA A 33 8.46 -3.28 0.95
C ALA A 33 6.93 -3.26 1.04
N VAL A 34 6.34 -3.82 2.10
CA VAL A 34 4.88 -3.82 2.30
C VAL A 34 4.31 -2.46 2.69
N ASN A 35 5.07 -1.61 3.38
CA ASN A 35 4.64 -0.26 3.71
C ASN A 35 4.77 0.69 2.52
N VAL A 36 5.87 0.63 1.78
CA VAL A 36 6.09 1.42 0.56
C VAL A 36 5.18 0.94 -0.57
N GLY A 37 4.97 -0.38 -0.70
CA GLY A 37 4.07 -0.96 -1.71
C GLY A 37 2.58 -0.66 -1.52
N GLY A 38 2.18 -0.23 -0.31
CA GLY A 38 0.81 0.26 -0.05
C GLY A 38 0.55 1.68 -0.58
N PHE A 39 1.61 2.41 -0.96
CA PHE A 39 1.52 3.66 -1.72
C PHE A 39 1.28 3.33 -3.20
N GLY A 40 0.48 4.11 -3.92
CA GLY A 40 0.33 3.96 -5.38
C GLY A 40 -1.00 3.39 -5.82
N LEU A 41 -1.43 2.24 -5.27
CA LEU A 41 -2.65 1.57 -5.72
C LEU A 41 -3.84 1.81 -4.78
N LEU A 42 -5.01 2.01 -5.39
CA LEU A 42 -6.26 2.32 -4.71
C LEU A 42 -6.67 1.33 -3.60
N PRO A 43 -6.58 0.00 -3.81
CA PRO A 43 -6.81 -0.96 -2.74
C PRO A 43 -5.59 -1.14 -1.83
N GLY A 44 -4.46 -0.47 -2.07
CA GLY A 44 -3.17 -0.73 -1.41
C GLY A 44 -3.14 -0.45 0.09
N SER A 45 -4.05 0.40 0.61
CA SER A 45 -4.19 0.62 2.05
C SER A 45 -5.59 1.13 2.43
N LEU A 46 -5.99 0.88 3.69
CA LEU A 46 -7.22 1.47 4.24
C LEU A 46 -7.15 3.00 4.28
N ALA A 47 -5.96 3.59 4.44
CA ALA A 47 -5.77 5.03 4.41
C ALA A 47 -6.12 5.62 3.02
N ASN A 48 -5.78 4.92 1.94
CA ASN A 48 -6.14 5.34 0.57
C ASN A 48 -7.66 5.34 0.38
N LEU A 49 -8.35 4.33 0.91
CA LEU A 49 -9.83 4.23 0.86
C LEU A 49 -10.51 5.31 1.71
N ILE A 50 -9.93 5.66 2.87
CA ILE A 50 -10.41 6.76 3.71
C ILE A 50 -10.24 8.10 2.98
N ALA A 51 -9.10 8.33 2.33
CA ALA A 51 -8.86 9.56 1.55
C ALA A 51 -9.89 9.73 0.43
N LEU A 52 -10.20 8.66 -0.30
CA LEU A 52 -11.22 8.69 -1.36
C LEU A 52 -12.63 8.93 -0.80
N ARG A 53 -12.95 8.31 0.34
CA ARG A 53 -14.23 8.49 1.02
C ARG A 53 -14.40 9.91 1.52
N MET A 54 -13.36 10.53 2.08
CA MET A 54 -13.39 11.93 2.52
C MET A 54 -13.58 12.89 1.34
N ALA A 55 -13.03 12.55 0.18
CA ALA A 55 -12.99 13.48 -0.92
C ALA A 55 -14.26 13.48 -1.81
N ASN A 56 -15.16 12.50 -1.63
CA ASN A 56 -16.54 12.45 -2.14
C ASN A 56 -16.75 12.79 -3.64
N ASP A 57 -15.70 12.68 -4.47
CA ASP A 57 -15.70 12.97 -5.91
C ASP A 57 -15.05 11.82 -6.68
N ARG A 58 -15.73 11.34 -7.73
CA ARG A 58 -15.24 10.26 -8.61
C ARG A 58 -13.99 10.65 -9.40
N ARG A 59 -13.72 11.94 -9.64
CA ARG A 59 -12.49 12.41 -10.32
C ARG A 59 -11.23 12.21 -9.48
N ILE A 60 -11.37 12.04 -8.17
CA ILE A 60 -10.24 11.85 -7.28
C ILE A 60 -9.59 10.48 -7.43
N TRP A 61 -10.30 9.48 -7.97
CA TRP A 61 -9.71 8.20 -8.35
C TRP A 61 -8.48 8.35 -9.26
N TRP A 62 -8.63 9.18 -10.30
CA TRP A 62 -7.56 9.46 -11.27
C TRP A 62 -6.47 10.34 -10.68
N ARG A 63 -6.84 11.40 -9.96
CA ARG A 63 -5.86 12.30 -9.32
C ARG A 63 -5.03 11.54 -8.29
N PHE A 64 -5.65 10.62 -7.54
CA PHE A 64 -4.96 9.78 -6.57
C PHE A 64 -3.85 8.97 -7.26
N HIS A 65 -4.18 8.20 -8.31
CA HIS A 65 -3.19 7.38 -9.05
C HIS A 65 -2.11 8.23 -9.71
N LEU A 66 -2.50 9.39 -10.26
CA LEU A 66 -1.59 10.31 -10.93
C LEU A 66 -0.52 10.85 -9.98
N TRP A 67 -0.82 11.05 -8.70
CA TRP A 67 0.16 11.52 -7.71
C TRP A 67 0.84 10.38 -6.96
N SER A 68 0.13 9.29 -6.69
CA SER A 68 0.63 8.16 -5.90
C SER A 68 1.62 7.29 -6.67
N LEU A 69 1.41 7.06 -7.98
CA LEU A 69 2.31 6.23 -8.80
C LEU A 69 3.68 6.88 -9.00
N PRO A 70 3.81 8.18 -9.36
CA PRO A 70 5.11 8.83 -9.40
C PRO A 70 5.81 8.78 -8.04
N MET A 71 5.09 9.01 -6.94
CA MET A 71 5.69 8.92 -5.61
C MET A 71 6.13 7.50 -5.24
N LEU A 72 5.40 6.47 -5.66
CA LEU A 72 5.83 5.08 -5.50
C LEU A 72 7.14 4.80 -6.26
N VAL A 73 7.23 5.27 -7.51
CA VAL A 73 8.45 5.15 -8.33
C VAL A 73 9.61 5.89 -7.67
N TRP A 74 9.39 7.14 -7.24
CA TRP A 74 10.41 7.92 -6.53
C TRP A 74 10.89 7.25 -5.25
N ALA A 75 9.97 6.75 -4.41
CA ALA A 75 10.31 6.02 -3.18
C ALA A 75 11.07 4.73 -3.49
N GLY A 76 10.67 3.99 -4.53
CA GLY A 76 11.37 2.79 -4.99
C GLY A 76 12.79 3.08 -5.48
N LEU A 77 12.98 4.13 -6.27
CA LEU A 77 14.29 4.55 -6.77
C LEU A 77 15.22 4.99 -5.63
N ILE A 78 14.73 5.79 -4.68
CA ILE A 78 15.50 6.22 -3.51
C ILE A 78 15.85 5.02 -2.63
N GLY A 79 14.88 4.15 -2.35
CA GLY A 79 15.11 2.94 -1.55
C GLY A 79 16.13 2.00 -2.19
N PHE A 80 16.06 1.80 -3.51
CA PHE A 80 17.04 1.02 -4.26
C PHE A 80 18.41 1.68 -4.27
N GLY A 81 18.48 3.00 -4.47
CA GLY A 81 19.74 3.76 -4.41
C GLY A 81 20.42 3.68 -3.05
N LEU A 82 19.65 3.79 -1.96
CA LEU A 82 20.17 3.59 -0.60
C LEU A 82 20.65 2.15 -0.38
N PHE A 83 19.92 1.15 -0.87
CA PHE A 83 20.33 -0.25 -0.78
C PHE A 83 21.67 -0.51 -1.48
N LEU A 84 21.96 0.15 -2.60
CA LEU A 84 23.24 0.02 -3.29
C LEU A 84 24.42 0.71 -2.57
N LEU A 85 24.15 1.65 -1.66
CA LEU A 85 25.16 2.42 -0.93
C LEU A 85 25.63 1.77 0.37
N ILE A 86 24.90 0.77 0.87
CA ILE A 86 25.13 0.07 2.15
C ILE A 86 25.65 -1.33 1.86
#